data_AF-A0A3P8GLL6-F1
#
_entry.id   AF-A0A3P8GLL6-F1
#
_cell.length_a   1.000
_cell.length_b   1.000
_cell.length_c   1.000
_cell.angle_alpha   90.00
_cell.angle_beta   90.00
_cell.angle_gamma   90.00
#
_symmetry.space_group_name_H-M   'P 1'
#
loop_
_entity.id
_entity.type
_entity.pdbx_description
1 polymer ?
#
loop_
_entity_poly.entity_id
_entity_poly.type
_entity_poly.pdbx_seq_one_letter_code
_entity_poly.pdbx_strand_id
1 'polypeptide(L)'
;MTLTFCVYLQGPQKDRSQLIILDRGFDPISPVLHELTFQAMAYDLLAIENDVYRYINTSGPEERIKEIILDETDELWCELRHQHIAVVSQQVTSKLKKFAEEKRMVGVNDKTSMRDLSQMLKKMPQYQKELSMYSTHFHLAEDCMHTYQNHTNKLCKVEQDLAMGTDADGERIKDHMRTMVPILIDQSVSAYDKLRIIYLYVVQRGGISEENLAKLIQHAQIPSAQACIIRNLAHLGVPVIQDAAGPGIGRRKVPQPYLPANRRQREDGPRYQASRWTPYVKDIMEDACEDKLDAKLFQYFGGGPVRGPGARGGAGAAPMSARYGLWHRDKSQQPRSGPRLIFFVVGGVSYSEMRCAYEVMNTASGKQWDIVIGGTHLLVPEAFLGDLEKLSYPPGAAPPAPAGNTTNVVVGAGGEPV
;
A
#
# COMPACT_ATOMS: atom_id res chain seq x y z
N MET A 1 16.72 -3.16 12.25
CA MET A 1 17.82 -4.13 12.05
C MET A 1 17.34 -5.12 11.01
N THR A 2 17.76 -4.91 9.76
CA THR A 2 17.29 -5.66 8.59
C THR A 2 18.11 -6.95 8.44
N LEU A 3 17.47 -8.11 8.36
CA LEU A 3 18.11 -9.43 8.38
C LEU A 3 17.81 -10.15 7.08
N THR A 4 18.79 -10.68 6.34
CA THR A 4 18.49 -11.50 5.15
C THR A 4 18.86 -12.97 5.44
N PHE A 5 17.87 -13.85 5.39
CA PHE A 5 17.99 -15.30 5.44
C PHE A 5 18.12 -15.89 4.03
N CYS A 6 18.83 -17.00 3.89
CA CYS A 6 18.79 -17.82 2.70
C CYS A 6 18.12 -19.14 3.11
N VAL A 7 16.86 -19.34 2.73
CA VAL A 7 16.14 -20.58 3.03
C VAL A 7 16.45 -21.57 1.91
N TYR A 8 16.97 -22.75 2.26
CA TYR A 8 17.15 -23.86 1.33
C TYR A 8 15.78 -24.34 0.82
N LEU A 9 15.39 -23.85 -0.35
CA LEU A 9 14.20 -24.32 -1.05
C LEU A 9 14.63 -25.37 -2.10
N GLN A 10 14.03 -26.57 -2.09
CA GLN A 10 14.33 -27.61 -3.10
C GLN A 10 13.64 -27.31 -4.44
N GLY A 11 14.39 -27.30 -5.54
CA GLY A 11 13.93 -27.10 -6.93
C GLY A 11 15.00 -26.47 -7.83
N PRO A 12 14.85 -26.48 -9.18
CA PRO A 12 15.81 -25.85 -10.09
C PRO A 12 15.94 -24.34 -9.82
N GLN A 13 17.16 -23.81 -9.85
CA GLN A 13 17.53 -22.39 -9.62
C GLN A 13 17.19 -21.81 -8.23
N LYS A 14 16.74 -22.63 -7.28
CA LYS A 14 16.39 -22.15 -5.93
C LYS A 14 17.57 -21.83 -5.04
N ASP A 15 18.78 -22.24 -5.42
CA ASP A 15 20.06 -21.87 -4.80
C ASP A 15 20.34 -20.36 -4.82
N ARG A 16 19.71 -19.62 -5.75
CA ARG A 16 19.76 -18.15 -5.82
C ARG A 16 18.67 -17.46 -5.01
N SER A 17 17.80 -18.20 -4.33
CA SER A 17 16.67 -17.61 -3.59
C SER A 17 17.16 -16.85 -2.35
N GLN A 18 16.50 -15.72 -2.05
CA GLN A 18 16.84 -14.86 -0.92
C GLN A 18 15.59 -14.58 -0.10
N LEU A 19 15.70 -14.58 1.23
CA LEU A 19 14.66 -14.13 2.16
C LEU A 19 15.16 -12.86 2.86
N ILE A 20 14.62 -11.71 2.54
CA ILE A 20 14.96 -10.42 3.14
C ILE A 20 13.93 -10.08 4.22
N ILE A 21 14.38 -9.95 5.46
CA ILE A 21 13.57 -9.55 6.62
C ILE A 21 13.82 -8.08 6.93
N LEU A 22 12.75 -7.31 6.96
CA LEU A 22 12.73 -5.88 7.22
C LEU A 22 12.02 -5.61 8.54
N ASP A 23 12.48 -4.63 9.30
CA ASP A 23 11.70 -4.02 10.39
C ASP A 23 10.91 -2.84 9.86
N ARG A 24 9.68 -2.57 10.36
CA ARG A 24 8.79 -1.54 9.81
C ARG A 24 9.38 -0.14 9.71
N GLY A 25 10.38 0.19 10.54
CA GLY A 25 11.11 1.45 10.49
C GLY A 25 11.95 1.66 9.23
N PHE A 26 12.14 0.62 8.40
CA PHE A 26 12.88 0.70 7.13
C PHE A 26 12.27 1.71 6.15
N ASP A 27 10.95 1.85 6.18
CA ASP A 27 10.17 2.80 5.38
C ASP A 27 8.94 3.24 6.20
N PRO A 28 9.04 4.37 6.93
CA PRO A 28 7.92 4.92 7.68
C PRO A 28 6.96 5.72 6.80
N ILE A 29 7.29 6.02 5.54
CA ILE A 29 6.50 6.93 4.69
C ILE A 29 5.38 6.16 3.99
N SER A 30 5.72 5.03 3.34
CA SER A 30 4.76 4.26 2.54
C SER A 30 3.48 3.83 3.26
N PRO A 31 3.50 3.44 4.56
CA PRO A 31 2.28 2.99 5.25
C PRO A 31 1.26 4.08 5.56
N VAL A 32 1.62 5.38 5.48
CA VAL A 32 0.75 6.49 5.87
C VAL A 32 0.27 7.37 4.70
N LEU A 33 0.75 7.12 3.48
CA LEU A 33 0.36 7.91 2.31
C LEU A 33 -1.01 7.50 1.79
N HIS A 34 -1.81 8.47 1.36
CA HIS A 34 -3.02 8.21 0.59
C HIS A 34 -2.61 7.74 -0.81
N GLU A 35 -2.76 6.43 -1.04
CA GLU A 35 -2.40 5.79 -2.29
C GLU A 35 -3.60 5.78 -3.25
N LEU A 36 -3.33 6.05 -4.53
CA LEU A 36 -4.38 6.21 -5.56
C LEU A 36 -4.46 5.03 -6.54
N THR A 37 -3.86 3.89 -6.18
CA THR A 37 -4.10 2.61 -6.87
C THR A 37 -5.27 1.88 -6.25
N PHE A 38 -6.09 1.22 -7.07
CA PHE A 38 -7.45 0.83 -6.74
C PHE A 38 -7.61 0.11 -5.40
N GLN A 39 -6.84 -0.95 -5.15
CA GLN A 39 -6.90 -1.70 -3.89
C GLN A 39 -6.42 -0.87 -2.70
N ALA A 40 -5.26 -0.23 -2.82
CA ALA A 40 -4.72 0.57 -1.72
C ALA A 40 -5.68 1.70 -1.33
N MET A 41 -6.27 2.36 -2.34
CA MET A 41 -7.23 3.43 -2.17
C MET A 41 -8.54 2.95 -1.55
N ALA A 42 -9.09 1.83 -2.03
CA ALA A 42 -10.35 1.29 -1.54
C ALA A 42 -10.27 0.91 -0.06
N TYR A 43 -9.19 0.26 0.36
CA TYR A 43 -9.01 -0.16 1.76
C TYR A 43 -8.63 1.00 2.70
N ASP A 44 -8.09 2.11 2.18
CA ASP A 44 -7.81 3.32 2.97
C ASP A 44 -9.07 4.19 3.15
N LEU A 45 -9.84 4.38 2.07
CA LEU A 45 -10.92 5.36 2.04
C LEU A 45 -12.31 4.80 2.37
N LEU A 46 -12.51 3.48 2.25
CA LEU A 46 -13.82 2.85 2.40
C LEU A 46 -13.83 1.89 3.59
N ALA A 47 -15.01 1.66 4.16
CA ALA A 47 -15.22 0.74 5.27
C ALA A 47 -15.21 -0.73 4.78
N ILE A 48 -14.03 -1.23 4.40
CA ILE A 48 -13.81 -2.64 4.03
C ILE A 48 -13.27 -3.39 5.25
N GLU A 49 -14.05 -4.33 5.76
CA GLU A 49 -13.69 -5.13 6.92
C GLU A 49 -13.60 -6.60 6.55
N ASN A 50 -12.48 -7.25 6.88
CA ASN A 50 -12.22 -8.66 6.52
C ASN A 50 -12.45 -8.94 5.02
N ASP A 51 -11.97 -8.02 4.17
CA ASP A 51 -12.13 -8.06 2.71
C ASP A 51 -13.58 -7.98 2.21
N VAL A 52 -14.54 -7.68 3.09
CA VAL A 52 -15.95 -7.52 2.74
C VAL A 52 -16.27 -6.05 2.45
N TYR A 53 -16.54 -5.76 1.18
CA TYR A 53 -17.08 -4.50 0.73
C TYR A 53 -18.61 -4.52 0.75
N ARG A 54 -19.22 -3.45 1.27
CA ARG A 54 -20.68 -3.30 1.38
C ARG A 54 -21.13 -2.05 0.66
N TYR A 55 -22.14 -2.18 -0.21
CA TYR A 55 -22.74 -1.02 -0.88
C TYR A 55 -24.26 -1.19 -1.03
N ILE A 56 -24.96 -0.05 -1.14
CA ILE A 56 -26.41 -0.02 -1.36
C ILE A 56 -26.67 -0.15 -2.85
N ASN A 57 -27.31 -1.24 -3.25
CA ASN A 57 -27.74 -1.44 -4.62
C ASN A 57 -29.15 -0.88 -4.84
N THR A 58 -29.25 0.18 -5.63
CA THR A 58 -30.52 0.88 -5.97
C THR A 58 -31.16 0.36 -7.26
N SER A 59 -30.70 -0.77 -7.81
CA SER A 59 -31.20 -1.38 -9.07
C SER A 59 -32.64 -1.92 -9.00
N GLY A 60 -33.23 -2.01 -7.80
CA GLY A 60 -34.54 -2.59 -7.52
C GLY A 60 -35.50 -1.62 -6.79
N PRO A 61 -36.77 -2.01 -6.60
CA PRO A 61 -37.76 -1.21 -5.88
C PRO A 61 -37.45 -1.06 -4.37
N GLU A 62 -36.55 -1.88 -3.82
CA GLU A 62 -36.06 -1.80 -2.45
C GLU A 62 -34.55 -1.59 -2.47
N GLU A 63 -34.07 -0.72 -1.58
CA GLU A 63 -32.64 -0.60 -1.27
C GLU A 63 -32.16 -1.90 -0.61
N ARG A 64 -31.14 -2.53 -1.21
CA ARG A 64 -30.54 -3.74 -0.64
C ARG A 64 -29.05 -3.52 -0.43
N ILE A 65 -28.59 -3.80 0.78
CA ILE A 65 -27.16 -3.87 1.08
C ILE A 65 -26.63 -5.14 0.42
N LYS A 66 -25.60 -4.99 -0.41
CA LYS A 66 -24.90 -6.10 -1.04
C LYS A 66 -23.50 -6.19 -0.44
N GLU A 67 -23.15 -7.38 0.03
CA GLU A 67 -21.84 -7.70 0.59
C GLU A 67 -21.03 -8.53 -0.39
N ILE A 68 -19.76 -8.19 -0.58
CA ILE A 68 -18.89 -8.86 -1.54
C ILE A 68 -17.49 -8.98 -0.98
N ILE A 69 -16.92 -10.17 -1.10
CA ILE A 69 -15.55 -10.46 -0.71
C ILE A 69 -14.63 -10.11 -1.88
N LEU A 70 -13.61 -9.29 -1.63
CA LEU A 70 -12.57 -8.93 -2.58
C LEU A 70 -11.41 -9.92 -2.48
N ASP A 71 -11.40 -10.94 -3.33
CA ASP A 71 -10.38 -11.99 -3.30
C ASP A 71 -9.80 -12.33 -4.69
N GLU A 72 -8.84 -13.27 -4.71
CA GLU A 72 -8.17 -13.72 -5.93
C GLU A 72 -9.08 -14.58 -6.85
N THR A 73 -10.32 -14.90 -6.44
CA THR A 73 -11.28 -15.64 -7.29
C THR A 73 -11.99 -14.71 -8.28
N ASP A 74 -11.95 -13.41 -8.03
CA ASP A 74 -12.42 -12.38 -8.95
C ASP A 74 -11.28 -11.95 -9.90
N GLU A 75 -11.32 -12.47 -11.12
CA GLU A 75 -10.34 -12.15 -12.17
C GLU A 75 -10.30 -10.65 -12.49
N LEU A 76 -11.46 -9.97 -12.44
CA LEU A 76 -11.55 -8.55 -12.72
C LEU A 76 -10.89 -7.73 -11.60
N TRP A 77 -11.06 -8.13 -10.35
CA TRP A 77 -10.34 -7.55 -9.22
C TRP A 77 -8.83 -7.71 -9.37
N CYS A 78 -8.36 -8.93 -9.68
CA CYS A 78 -6.93 -9.23 -9.86
C CYS A 78 -6.27 -8.36 -10.94
N GLU A 79 -7.00 -8.05 -12.01
CA GLU A 79 -6.52 -7.21 -13.10
C GLU A 79 -6.55 -5.71 -12.77
N LEU A 80 -7.54 -5.26 -11.99
CA LEU A 80 -7.75 -3.83 -11.71
C LEU A 80 -7.04 -3.33 -10.44
N ARG A 81 -6.82 -4.19 -9.44
CA ARG A 81 -6.40 -3.80 -8.08
C ARG A 81 -5.15 -2.93 -7.99
N HIS A 82 -4.20 -3.11 -8.91
CA HIS A 82 -2.93 -2.38 -8.92
C HIS A 82 -2.92 -1.18 -9.86
N GLN A 83 -4.05 -0.92 -10.53
CA GLN A 83 -4.17 0.18 -11.47
C GLN A 83 -4.52 1.49 -10.78
N HIS A 84 -4.10 2.60 -11.38
CA HIS A 84 -4.42 3.92 -10.87
C HIS A 84 -5.90 4.24 -11.04
N ILE A 85 -6.55 4.79 -10.01
CA ILE A 85 -8.01 5.05 -10.00
C ILE A 85 -8.49 5.87 -11.21
N ALA A 86 -7.65 6.79 -11.71
CA ALA A 86 -7.94 7.61 -12.88
C ALA A 86 -8.27 6.82 -14.16
N VAL A 87 -7.85 5.55 -14.27
CA VAL A 87 -8.14 4.70 -15.43
C VAL A 87 -9.11 3.55 -15.11
N VAL A 88 -9.34 3.24 -13.84
CA VAL A 88 -10.13 2.06 -13.42
C VAL A 88 -11.56 2.14 -13.94
N SER A 89 -12.27 3.25 -13.73
CA SER A 89 -13.67 3.39 -14.19
C SER A 89 -13.79 3.22 -15.70
N GLN A 90 -12.86 3.79 -16.47
CA GLN A 90 -12.84 3.64 -17.94
C GLN A 90 -12.57 2.19 -18.35
N GLN A 91 -11.69 1.48 -17.64
CA GLN A 91 -11.39 0.08 -17.93
C GLN A 91 -12.54 -0.87 -17.57
N VAL A 92 -13.23 -0.65 -16.44
CA VAL A 92 -14.43 -1.41 -16.07
C VAL A 92 -15.47 -1.28 -17.19
N THR A 93 -15.77 -0.06 -17.64
CA THR A 93 -16.72 0.19 -18.74
C THR A 93 -16.25 -0.41 -20.07
N SER A 94 -14.96 -0.28 -20.40
CA SER A 94 -14.40 -0.86 -21.63
C SER A 94 -14.50 -2.39 -21.66
N LYS A 95 -14.23 -3.05 -20.53
CA LYS A 95 -14.33 -4.51 -20.40
C LYS A 95 -15.78 -4.98 -20.44
N LEU A 96 -16.68 -4.28 -19.77
CA LEU A 96 -18.11 -4.54 -19.88
C LEU A 96 -18.60 -4.45 -21.33
N LYS A 97 -18.13 -3.46 -22.08
CA LYS A 97 -18.46 -3.31 -23.51
C LYS A 97 -17.96 -4.48 -24.34
N LYS A 98 -16.70 -4.89 -24.16
CA LYS A 98 -16.15 -6.08 -24.84
C LYS A 98 -16.95 -7.34 -24.51
N PHE A 99 -17.28 -7.54 -23.24
CA PHE A 99 -18.15 -8.63 -22.80
C PHE A 99 -19.52 -8.59 -23.49
N ALA A 100 -20.14 -7.41 -23.54
CA ALA A 100 -21.42 -7.22 -24.21
C ALA A 100 -21.34 -7.53 -25.71
N GLU A 101 -20.29 -7.08 -26.40
CA GLU A 101 -20.06 -7.36 -27.82
C GLU A 101 -19.85 -8.86 -28.07
N GLU A 102 -19.02 -9.53 -27.28
CA GLU A 102 -18.75 -10.97 -27.38
C GLU A 102 -20.02 -11.82 -27.17
N LYS A 103 -20.87 -11.41 -26.24
CA LYS A 103 -22.16 -12.08 -25.97
C LYS A 103 -23.29 -11.57 -26.85
N ARG A 104 -23.00 -10.71 -27.85
CA ARG A 104 -23.96 -10.11 -28.81
C ARG A 104 -25.11 -9.38 -28.12
N MET A 105 -24.82 -8.70 -27.02
CA MET A 105 -25.75 -7.88 -26.26
C MET A 105 -25.96 -6.53 -26.97
N VAL A 106 -27.21 -6.12 -27.14
CA VAL A 106 -27.57 -4.86 -27.80
C VAL A 106 -27.70 -3.75 -26.75
N GLY A 107 -27.07 -2.58 -26.98
CA GLY A 107 -27.35 -1.36 -26.22
C GLY A 107 -26.24 -0.84 -25.29
N VAL A 108 -25.02 -1.39 -25.33
CA VAL A 108 -23.88 -0.89 -24.53
C VAL A 108 -23.09 0.14 -25.34
N ASN A 109 -22.92 1.35 -24.80
CA ASN A 109 -22.20 2.46 -25.43
C ASN A 109 -21.15 3.07 -24.49
N ASP A 110 -20.37 4.05 -24.94
CA ASP A 110 -19.29 4.64 -24.13
C ASP A 110 -19.78 5.42 -22.91
N LYS A 111 -21.10 5.63 -22.77
CA LYS A 111 -21.75 6.28 -21.62
C LYS A 111 -22.56 5.29 -20.77
N THR A 112 -22.24 4.00 -20.85
CA THR A 112 -22.95 2.96 -20.09
C THR A 112 -22.93 3.32 -18.61
N SER A 113 -24.11 3.51 -18.06
CA SER A 113 -24.35 3.92 -16.68
C SER A 113 -24.71 2.73 -15.81
N MET A 114 -24.70 2.93 -14.50
CA MET A 114 -25.20 1.94 -13.54
C MET A 114 -26.61 1.46 -13.87
N ARG A 115 -27.49 2.35 -14.36
CA ARG A 115 -28.86 1.98 -14.76
C ARG A 115 -28.88 0.98 -15.91
N ASP A 116 -27.99 1.12 -16.87
CA ASP A 116 -27.90 0.22 -18.02
C ASP A 116 -27.47 -1.18 -17.58
N LEU A 117 -26.52 -1.24 -16.63
CA LEU A 117 -26.07 -2.48 -16.04
C LEU A 117 -27.17 -3.21 -15.25
N SER A 118 -27.95 -2.46 -14.46
CA SER A 118 -29.12 -2.98 -13.74
C SER A 118 -30.17 -3.56 -14.69
N GLN A 119 -30.37 -2.95 -15.86
CA GLN A 119 -31.30 -3.46 -16.88
C GLN A 119 -30.75 -4.72 -17.57
N MET A 120 -29.45 -4.77 -17.85
CA MET A 120 -28.80 -5.95 -18.42
C MET A 120 -28.91 -7.16 -17.49
N LEU A 121 -28.71 -6.96 -16.18
CA LEU A 121 -28.89 -8.00 -15.15
C LEU A 121 -30.29 -8.64 -15.18
N LYS A 122 -31.35 -7.85 -15.43
CA LYS A 122 -32.73 -8.33 -15.53
C LYS A 122 -33.01 -9.10 -16.82
N LYS A 123 -32.40 -8.68 -17.93
CA LYS A 123 -32.63 -9.27 -19.26
C LYS A 123 -31.87 -10.57 -19.51
N MET A 124 -30.79 -10.82 -18.75
CA MET A 124 -29.82 -11.88 -19.05
C MET A 124 -29.40 -12.64 -17.77
N PRO A 125 -30.30 -13.43 -17.16
CA PRO A 125 -30.01 -14.16 -15.93
C PRO A 125 -28.85 -15.15 -16.05
N GLN A 126 -28.59 -15.70 -17.25
CA GLN A 126 -27.47 -16.61 -17.50
C GLN A 126 -26.08 -15.96 -17.32
N TYR A 127 -25.99 -14.62 -17.40
CA TYR A 127 -24.74 -13.86 -17.20
C TYR A 127 -24.76 -13.03 -15.91
N GLN A 128 -25.70 -13.31 -15.01
CA GLN A 128 -25.92 -12.51 -13.81
C GLN A 128 -24.67 -12.42 -12.93
N LYS A 129 -23.90 -13.52 -12.81
CA LYS A 129 -22.67 -13.56 -12.03
C LYS A 129 -21.63 -12.57 -12.57
N GLU A 130 -21.35 -12.61 -13.86
CA GLU A 130 -20.34 -11.76 -14.51
C GLU A 130 -20.74 -10.28 -14.47
N LEU A 131 -21.99 -9.96 -14.84
CA LEU A 131 -22.52 -8.60 -14.77
C LEU A 131 -22.53 -8.05 -13.33
N SER A 132 -22.77 -8.92 -12.35
CA SER A 132 -22.70 -8.56 -10.93
C SER A 132 -21.28 -8.16 -10.52
N MET A 133 -20.23 -8.78 -11.05
CA MET A 133 -18.83 -8.38 -10.78
C MET A 133 -18.52 -7.01 -11.38
N TYR A 134 -18.90 -6.76 -12.63
CA TYR A 134 -18.74 -5.43 -13.25
C TYR A 134 -19.45 -4.33 -12.45
N SER A 135 -20.65 -4.62 -11.94
CA SER A 135 -21.43 -3.68 -11.10
C SER A 135 -20.68 -3.31 -9.84
N THR A 136 -20.08 -4.30 -9.20
CA THR A 136 -19.34 -4.13 -7.96
C THR A 136 -18.13 -3.25 -8.15
N HIS A 137 -17.29 -3.55 -9.15
CA HIS A 137 -16.08 -2.75 -9.39
C HIS A 137 -16.40 -1.34 -9.87
N PHE A 138 -17.53 -1.15 -10.56
CA PHE A 138 -18.01 0.18 -10.91
C PHE A 138 -18.38 0.98 -9.65
N HIS A 139 -19.20 0.42 -8.76
CA HIS A 139 -19.56 1.06 -7.49
C HIS A 139 -18.33 1.33 -6.61
N LEU A 140 -17.44 0.35 -6.49
CA LEU A 140 -16.23 0.50 -5.69
C LEU A 140 -15.34 1.64 -6.21
N ALA A 141 -15.20 1.77 -7.52
CA ALA A 141 -14.45 2.88 -8.14
C ALA A 141 -15.17 4.23 -7.99
N GLU A 142 -16.50 4.26 -8.06
CA GLU A 142 -17.32 5.45 -7.85
C GLU A 142 -17.19 5.97 -6.41
N ASP A 143 -17.32 5.09 -5.41
CA ASP A 143 -17.19 5.44 -4.00
C ASP A 143 -15.78 5.95 -3.68
N CYS A 144 -14.73 5.30 -4.21
CA CYS A 144 -13.36 5.80 -4.11
C CYS A 144 -13.21 7.22 -4.68
N MET A 145 -13.74 7.44 -5.89
CA MET A 145 -13.62 8.74 -6.57
C MET A 145 -14.42 9.83 -5.86
N HIS A 146 -15.60 9.51 -5.35
CA HIS A 146 -16.43 10.42 -4.58
C HIS A 146 -15.71 10.90 -3.31
N THR A 147 -15.16 9.97 -2.51
CA THR A 147 -14.38 10.33 -1.32
C THR A 147 -13.14 11.15 -1.67
N TYR A 148 -12.43 10.79 -2.74
CA TYR A 148 -11.24 11.52 -3.19
C TYR A 148 -11.53 12.96 -3.61
N GLN A 149 -12.59 13.19 -4.40
CA GLN A 149 -12.95 14.50 -4.91
C GLN A 149 -13.40 15.45 -3.79
N ASN A 150 -14.13 14.93 -2.81
CA ASN A 150 -14.68 15.72 -1.72
C ASN A 150 -13.63 16.06 -0.64
N HIS A 151 -12.68 15.16 -0.39
CA HIS A 151 -11.80 15.28 0.77
C HIS A 151 -10.32 15.02 0.47
N THR A 152 -9.98 13.84 -0.06
CA THR A 152 -8.59 13.35 -0.10
C THR A 152 -7.68 14.12 -1.07
N ASN A 153 -8.20 14.70 -2.15
CA ASN A 153 -7.38 15.37 -3.19
C ASN A 153 -6.46 16.47 -2.62
N LYS A 154 -6.96 17.29 -1.70
CA LYS A 154 -6.14 18.34 -1.05
C LYS A 154 -5.04 17.74 -0.17
N LEU A 155 -5.30 16.61 0.49
CA LEU A 155 -4.35 15.92 1.35
C LEU A 155 -3.20 15.32 0.53
N CYS A 156 -3.53 14.57 -0.54
CA CYS A 156 -2.55 13.91 -1.39
C CYS A 156 -1.48 14.88 -1.91
N LYS A 157 -1.85 16.12 -2.30
CA LYS A 157 -0.87 17.11 -2.77
C LYS A 157 0.20 17.41 -1.72
N VAL A 158 -0.22 17.72 -0.50
CA VAL A 158 0.69 18.04 0.61
C VAL A 158 1.46 16.81 1.08
N GLU A 159 0.83 15.65 1.10
CA GLU A 159 1.51 14.38 1.42
C GLU A 159 2.63 14.05 0.44
N GLN A 160 2.36 14.17 -0.86
CA GLN A 160 3.36 13.91 -1.90
C GLN A 160 4.50 14.92 -1.83
N ASP A 161 4.20 16.19 -1.59
CA ASP A 161 5.21 17.23 -1.35
C ASP A 161 6.11 16.86 -0.15
N LEU A 162 5.52 16.45 0.97
CA LEU A 162 6.25 16.05 2.18
C LEU A 162 7.08 14.77 1.98
N ALA A 163 6.51 13.76 1.34
CA ALA A 163 7.19 12.49 1.08
C ALA A 163 8.34 12.63 0.06
N MET A 164 8.14 13.47 -0.97
CA MET A 164 9.15 13.70 -2.00
C MET A 164 10.23 14.69 -1.55
N GLY A 165 9.88 15.64 -0.68
CA GLY A 165 10.72 16.79 -0.32
C GLY A 165 10.83 17.85 -1.42
N THR A 166 10.11 17.65 -2.51
CA THR A 166 10.02 18.55 -3.66
C THR A 166 8.56 18.65 -4.11
N ASP A 167 8.22 19.75 -4.76
CA ASP A 167 6.91 19.93 -5.39
C ASP A 167 6.78 19.14 -6.71
N ALA A 168 5.65 19.31 -7.38
CA ALA A 168 5.32 18.69 -8.67
C ALA A 168 6.32 19.02 -9.79
N ASP A 169 7.00 20.17 -9.69
CA ASP A 169 7.97 20.65 -10.66
C ASP A 169 9.41 20.21 -10.30
N GLY A 170 9.59 19.52 -9.17
CA GLY A 170 10.88 19.05 -8.67
C GLY A 170 11.64 20.08 -7.82
N GLU A 171 11.00 21.21 -7.50
CA GLU A 171 11.62 22.25 -6.69
C GLU A 171 11.54 21.94 -5.20
N ARG A 172 12.61 22.23 -4.46
CA ARG A 172 12.65 21.99 -3.01
C ARG A 172 11.64 22.86 -2.29
N ILE A 173 10.84 22.24 -1.43
CA ILE A 173 9.84 22.95 -0.62
C ILE A 173 10.54 23.75 0.47
N LYS A 174 10.39 25.08 0.42
CA LYS A 174 11.02 26.00 1.37
C LYS A 174 10.19 26.20 2.64
N ASP A 175 8.89 26.42 2.47
CA ASP A 175 7.95 26.69 3.57
C ASP A 175 6.84 25.63 3.59
N HIS A 176 7.06 24.60 4.40
CA HIS A 176 6.13 23.50 4.60
C HIS A 176 4.90 23.94 5.41
N MET A 177 5.04 24.94 6.29
CA MET A 177 3.95 25.37 7.16
C MET A 177 2.84 26.05 6.36
N ARG A 178 3.21 26.78 5.30
CA ARG A 178 2.25 27.43 4.39
C ARG A 178 1.23 26.46 3.78
N THR A 179 1.63 25.22 3.47
CA THR A 179 0.74 24.20 2.89
C THR A 179 0.08 23.33 3.95
N MET A 180 0.79 23.04 5.05
CA MET A 180 0.26 22.18 6.13
C MET A 180 -0.77 22.88 7.01
N VAL A 181 -0.51 24.12 7.47
CA VAL A 181 -1.36 24.79 8.47
C VAL A 181 -2.84 24.88 8.04
N PRO A 182 -3.18 25.21 6.78
CA PRO A 182 -4.57 25.20 6.32
C PRO A 182 -5.28 23.85 6.52
N ILE A 183 -4.57 22.73 6.36
CA ILE A 183 -5.12 21.38 6.60
C ILE A 183 -5.29 21.13 8.10
N LEU A 184 -4.29 21.53 8.91
CA LEU A 184 -4.31 21.25 10.35
C LEU A 184 -5.44 21.99 11.09
N ILE A 185 -5.77 23.22 10.68
CA ILE A 185 -6.83 24.01 11.32
C ILE A 185 -8.24 23.71 10.78
N ASP A 186 -8.34 23.01 9.64
CA ASP A 186 -9.61 22.67 9.00
C ASP A 186 -10.37 21.63 9.84
N GLN A 187 -11.57 21.97 10.28
CA GLN A 187 -12.41 21.12 11.13
C GLN A 187 -13.07 19.97 10.37
N SER A 188 -13.14 20.06 9.03
CA SER A 188 -13.63 18.98 8.18
C SER A 188 -12.62 17.84 8.03
N VAL A 189 -11.35 18.08 8.38
CA VAL A 189 -10.27 17.09 8.27
C VAL A 189 -10.19 16.26 9.55
N SER A 190 -10.16 14.94 9.39
CA SER A 190 -10.10 14.00 10.51
C SER A 190 -8.79 14.16 11.30
N ALA A 191 -8.79 13.74 12.57
CA ALA A 191 -7.58 13.75 13.39
C ALA A 191 -6.49 12.83 12.81
N TYR A 192 -6.87 11.68 12.24
CA TYR A 192 -5.94 10.76 11.58
C TYR A 192 -5.30 11.38 10.34
N ASP A 193 -6.06 12.08 9.50
CA ASP A 193 -5.49 12.78 8.34
C ASP A 193 -4.51 13.87 8.74
N LYS A 194 -4.84 14.67 9.77
CA LYS A 194 -3.91 15.65 10.33
C LYS A 194 -2.65 15.00 10.88
N LEU A 195 -2.79 13.86 11.55
CA LEU A 195 -1.66 13.06 12.04
C LEU A 195 -0.79 12.54 10.91
N ARG A 196 -1.33 12.06 9.79
CA ARG A 196 -0.57 11.66 8.59
C ARG A 196 0.30 12.81 8.07
N ILE A 197 -0.25 14.01 8.00
CA ILE A 197 0.48 15.22 7.56
C ILE A 197 1.59 15.60 8.55
N ILE A 198 1.31 15.64 9.85
CA ILE A 198 2.32 15.93 10.89
C ILE A 198 3.42 14.86 10.89
N TYR A 199 3.03 13.59 10.78
CA TYR A 199 3.92 12.44 10.68
C TYR A 199 4.91 12.62 9.53
N LEU A 200 4.42 12.84 8.32
CA LEU A 200 5.25 12.95 7.11
C LEU A 200 6.21 14.14 7.23
N TYR A 201 5.73 15.27 7.79
CA TYR A 201 6.57 16.42 8.08
C TYR A 201 7.72 16.11 9.03
N VAL A 202 7.44 15.43 10.15
CA VAL A 202 8.48 15.06 11.12
C VAL A 202 9.51 14.13 10.48
N VAL A 203 9.06 13.13 9.73
CA VAL A 203 9.94 12.19 9.01
C VAL A 203 10.81 12.92 7.99
N GLN A 204 10.23 13.81 7.18
CA GLN A 204 10.93 14.58 6.16
C GLN A 204 11.96 15.55 6.75
N ARG A 205 11.66 16.15 7.90
CA ARG A 205 12.60 17.00 8.65
C ARG A 205 13.73 16.20 9.35
N GLY A 206 13.56 14.88 9.44
CA GLY A 206 14.42 14.02 10.23
C GLY A 206 14.29 14.26 11.73
N GLY A 207 13.13 14.74 12.15
CA GLY A 207 12.82 15.14 13.52
C GLY A 207 12.70 16.66 13.72
N ILE A 208 11.96 17.06 14.75
CA ILE A 208 11.70 18.44 15.13
C ILE A 208 11.87 18.64 16.64
N SER A 209 11.94 19.88 17.11
CA SER A 209 11.95 20.16 18.55
C SER A 209 10.62 19.80 19.20
N GLU A 210 10.64 19.39 20.47
CA GLU A 210 9.45 19.06 21.27
C GLU A 210 8.42 20.21 21.28
N GLU A 211 8.88 21.46 21.39
CA GLU A 211 8.00 22.64 21.38
C GLU A 211 7.20 22.77 20.08
N ASN A 212 7.88 22.61 18.93
CA ASN A 212 7.23 22.66 17.62
C ASN A 212 6.24 21.50 17.44
N LEU A 213 6.57 20.29 17.91
CA LEU A 213 5.63 19.17 17.86
C LEU A 213 4.39 19.46 18.70
N ALA A 214 4.57 19.95 19.93
CA ALA A 214 3.47 20.30 20.81
C ALA A 214 2.55 21.37 20.18
N LYS A 215 3.12 22.40 19.56
CA LYS A 215 2.38 23.42 18.81
C LYS A 215 1.57 22.82 17.66
N LEU A 216 2.15 21.93 16.85
CA LEU A 216 1.45 21.28 15.74
C LEU A 216 0.27 20.43 16.24
N ILE A 217 0.48 19.62 17.29
CA ILE A 217 -0.57 18.80 17.91
C ILE A 217 -1.70 19.68 18.46
N GLN A 218 -1.35 20.79 19.13
CA GLN A 218 -2.32 21.74 19.69
C GLN A 218 -3.14 22.45 18.60
N HIS A 219 -2.50 22.99 17.57
CA HIS A 219 -3.18 23.70 16.48
C HIS A 219 -4.06 22.76 15.65
N ALA A 220 -3.65 21.50 15.51
CA ALA A 220 -4.44 20.47 14.84
C ALA A 220 -5.58 19.91 15.70
N GLN A 221 -5.66 20.30 16.98
CA GLN A 221 -6.65 19.82 17.96
C GLN A 221 -6.70 18.29 18.06
N ILE A 222 -5.53 17.65 18.02
CA ILE A 222 -5.44 16.19 18.11
C ILE A 222 -5.86 15.73 19.53
N PRO A 223 -6.72 14.70 19.64
CA PRO A 223 -7.07 14.12 20.94
C PRO A 223 -5.85 13.67 21.74
N SER A 224 -5.90 13.85 23.06
CA SER A 224 -4.75 13.53 23.94
C SER A 224 -4.31 12.07 23.88
N ALA A 225 -5.22 11.13 23.60
CA ALA A 225 -4.88 9.72 23.44
C ALA A 225 -3.98 9.49 22.21
N GLN A 226 -4.30 10.18 21.11
CA GLN A 226 -3.60 10.07 19.82
C GLN A 226 -2.33 10.92 19.74
N ALA A 227 -2.12 11.87 20.67
CA ALA A 227 -0.96 12.75 20.69
C ALA A 227 0.40 12.01 20.85
N CYS A 228 0.37 10.76 21.32
CA CYS A 228 1.56 9.91 21.45
C CYS A 228 2.03 9.30 20.13
N ILE A 229 1.15 9.17 19.12
CA ILE A 229 1.41 8.44 17.86
C ILE A 229 2.70 8.91 17.18
N ILE A 230 2.88 10.22 17.05
CA ILE A 230 4.06 10.81 16.40
C ILE A 230 5.34 10.53 17.19
N ARG A 231 5.27 10.54 18.53
CA ARG A 231 6.43 10.24 19.40
C ARG A 231 6.81 8.77 19.33
N ASN A 232 5.81 7.88 19.21
CA ASN A 232 6.01 6.44 19.21
C ASN A 232 6.74 5.93 17.96
N LEU A 233 6.85 6.73 16.90
CA LEU A 233 7.75 6.45 15.78
C LEU A 233 9.21 6.23 16.19
N ALA A 234 9.65 6.86 17.29
CA ALA A 234 11.00 6.66 17.82
C ALA A 234 11.26 5.20 18.20
N HIS A 235 10.22 4.43 18.58
CA HIS A 235 10.35 3.00 18.86
C HIS A 235 10.64 2.16 17.61
N LEU A 236 10.32 2.67 16.42
CA LEU A 236 10.68 2.07 15.13
C LEU A 236 12.06 2.53 14.63
N GLY A 237 12.83 3.28 15.44
CA GLY A 237 14.13 3.80 15.02
C GLY A 237 14.06 5.00 14.07
N VAL A 238 12.88 5.62 13.92
CA VAL A 238 12.67 6.82 13.11
C VAL A 238 13.01 8.06 13.95
N PRO A 239 13.77 9.04 13.43
CA PRO A 239 14.09 10.24 14.19
C PRO A 239 12.86 11.17 14.27
N VAL A 240 12.38 11.42 15.50
CA VAL A 240 11.18 12.24 15.78
C VAL A 240 11.53 13.55 16.47
N ILE A 241 12.25 13.46 17.58
CA ILE A 241 12.63 14.63 18.39
C ILE A 241 14.10 14.93 18.17
N GLN A 242 14.39 16.19 17.85
CA GLN A 242 15.73 16.74 17.79
C GLN A 242 15.92 17.76 18.92
N ASP A 243 17.02 17.63 19.66
CA ASP A 243 17.44 18.66 20.61
C ASP A 243 17.76 19.96 19.87
N ALA A 244 17.39 21.11 20.44
CA ALA A 244 17.66 22.43 19.87
C ALA A 244 19.17 22.71 19.68
N ALA A 245 20.04 21.99 20.40
CA ALA A 245 21.49 22.05 20.28
C ALA A 245 22.05 21.22 19.09
N GLY A 246 21.19 20.55 18.31
CA GLY A 246 21.59 19.61 17.26
C GLY A 246 22.08 18.28 17.84
N PRO A 247 22.52 17.32 16.99
CA PRO A 247 23.19 16.13 17.49
C PRO A 247 24.45 16.58 18.26
N GLY A 248 24.43 16.39 19.58
CA GLY A 248 25.58 16.71 20.43
C GLY A 248 26.87 16.12 19.85
N ILE A 249 28.00 16.81 20.06
CA ILE A 249 29.31 16.42 19.53
C ILE A 249 29.54 14.92 19.78
N GLY A 250 29.60 14.13 18.70
CA GLY A 250 29.80 12.67 18.74
C GLY A 250 28.57 11.78 18.54
N ARG A 251 27.33 12.31 18.53
CA ARG A 251 26.13 11.53 18.16
C ARG A 251 26.02 11.42 16.63
N ARG A 252 26.10 10.18 16.11
CA ARG A 252 25.81 9.91 14.69
C ARG A 252 24.35 10.20 14.37
N LYS A 253 24.10 10.93 13.29
CA LYS A 253 22.75 11.13 12.73
C LYS A 253 22.16 9.77 12.38
N VAL A 254 20.90 9.54 12.78
CA VAL A 254 20.16 8.33 12.41
C VAL A 254 19.99 8.30 10.89
N PRO A 255 20.43 7.23 10.19
CA PRO A 255 20.26 7.12 8.75
C PRO A 255 18.79 7.10 8.34
N GLN A 256 18.45 7.78 7.24
CA GLN A 256 17.09 7.82 6.67
C GLN A 256 17.14 7.39 5.19
N PRO A 257 17.43 6.10 4.90
CA PRO A 257 17.65 5.62 3.54
C PRO A 257 16.39 5.70 2.67
N TYR A 258 15.21 5.71 3.28
CA TYR A 258 13.91 5.83 2.59
C TYR A 258 13.65 7.21 1.97
N LEU A 259 14.39 8.27 2.35
CA LEU A 259 14.17 9.60 1.79
C LEU A 259 14.66 9.68 0.34
N PRO A 260 13.93 10.35 -0.58
CA PRO A 260 14.28 10.40 -2.01
C PRO A 260 15.71 10.87 -2.29
N ALA A 261 16.22 11.83 -1.51
CA ALA A 261 17.59 12.33 -1.66
C ALA A 261 18.69 11.27 -1.41
N ASN A 262 18.36 10.17 -0.74
CA ASN A 262 19.27 9.07 -0.40
C ASN A 262 19.00 7.81 -1.26
N ARG A 263 18.10 7.91 -2.25
CA ARG A 263 17.63 6.78 -3.06
C ARG A 263 18.15 6.87 -4.49
N ARG A 264 17.94 5.79 -5.24
CA ARG A 264 18.20 5.77 -6.69
C ARG A 264 17.37 6.84 -7.40
N GLN A 265 17.96 7.48 -8.41
CA GLN A 265 17.20 8.33 -9.32
C GLN A 265 16.35 7.46 -10.24
N ARG A 266 15.07 7.81 -10.40
CA ARG A 266 14.13 7.13 -11.29
C ARG A 266 13.98 7.98 -12.54
N GLU A 267 14.30 7.41 -13.71
CA GLU A 267 14.24 8.11 -15.01
C GLU A 267 12.80 8.37 -15.47
N ASP A 268 11.88 7.48 -15.11
CA ASP A 268 10.46 7.64 -15.38
C ASP A 268 9.86 8.69 -14.42
N GLY A 269 9.61 9.89 -14.94
CA GLY A 269 8.87 10.93 -14.23
C GLY A 269 7.44 10.47 -13.88
N PRO A 270 6.87 10.98 -12.79
CA PRO A 270 5.57 10.52 -12.32
C PRO A 270 4.46 10.90 -13.30
N ARG A 271 3.71 9.89 -13.78
CA ARG A 271 2.55 10.09 -14.67
C ARG A 271 1.44 10.92 -14.00
N TYR A 272 1.32 10.84 -12.68
CA TYR A 272 0.28 11.50 -11.90
C TYR A 272 0.92 12.31 -10.78
N GLN A 273 0.59 13.60 -10.70
CA GLN A 273 1.18 14.53 -9.72
C GLN A 273 0.82 14.21 -8.26
N ALA A 274 -0.31 13.54 -8.04
CA ALA A 274 -0.75 13.06 -6.73
C ALA A 274 -0.21 11.65 -6.38
N SER A 275 0.62 11.06 -7.23
CA SER A 275 1.15 9.69 -7.08
C SER A 275 2.62 9.62 -7.50
N ARG A 276 3.46 10.46 -6.89
CA ARG A 276 4.89 10.60 -7.19
C ARG A 276 5.76 9.66 -6.36
N TRP A 277 5.35 9.43 -5.12
CA TRP A 277 6.04 8.54 -4.19
C TRP A 277 6.12 7.13 -4.75
N THR A 278 7.29 6.52 -4.59
CA THR A 278 7.51 5.10 -4.85
C THR A 278 7.96 4.46 -3.54
N PRO A 279 7.30 3.40 -3.04
CA PRO A 279 7.72 2.73 -1.82
C PRO A 279 9.19 2.32 -1.84
N TYR A 280 9.90 2.50 -0.73
CA TYR A 280 11.34 2.21 -0.68
C TYR A 280 11.64 0.73 -0.88
N VAL A 281 10.70 -0.15 -0.50
CA VAL A 281 10.80 -1.59 -0.78
C VAL A 281 10.98 -1.91 -2.26
N LYS A 282 10.47 -1.07 -3.18
CA LYS A 282 10.65 -1.28 -4.62
C LYS A 282 12.11 -1.13 -5.04
N ASP A 283 12.82 -0.15 -4.49
CA ASP A 283 14.26 0.01 -4.72
C ASP A 283 15.00 -1.23 -4.23
N ILE A 284 14.66 -1.71 -3.02
CA ILE A 284 15.25 -2.91 -2.42
C ILE A 284 14.98 -4.16 -3.29
N MET A 285 13.76 -4.31 -3.80
CA MET A 285 13.39 -5.41 -4.71
C MET A 285 14.18 -5.36 -6.02
N GLU A 286 14.29 -4.19 -6.65
CA GLU A 286 15.04 -3.99 -7.89
C GLU A 286 16.55 -4.25 -7.65
N ASP A 287 17.12 -3.71 -6.57
CA ASP A 287 18.52 -3.96 -6.16
C ASP A 287 18.79 -5.43 -5.88
N ALA A 288 17.87 -6.14 -5.23
CA ALA A 288 17.99 -7.57 -4.99
C ALA A 288 17.89 -8.39 -6.29
N CYS A 289 17.01 -7.99 -7.23
CA CYS A 289 16.89 -8.65 -8.54
C CYS A 289 18.15 -8.50 -9.39
N GLU A 290 18.88 -7.40 -9.21
CA GLU A 290 20.08 -7.01 -9.95
C GLU A 290 21.39 -7.39 -9.22
N ASP A 291 21.30 -8.06 -8.07
CA ASP A 291 22.46 -8.39 -7.20
C ASP A 291 23.28 -7.14 -6.79
N LYS A 292 22.61 -5.98 -6.63
CA LYS A 292 23.19 -4.67 -6.26
C LYS A 292 22.85 -4.21 -4.84
N LEU A 293 22.14 -5.03 -4.08
CA LEU A 293 21.76 -4.72 -2.71
C LEU A 293 23.00 -4.49 -1.83
N ASP A 294 23.01 -3.38 -1.05
CA ASP A 294 24.18 -3.01 -0.25
C ASP A 294 24.46 -4.06 0.84
N ALA A 295 25.54 -4.82 0.66
CA ALA A 295 25.95 -5.88 1.58
C ALA A 295 26.30 -5.40 3.00
N LYS A 296 26.58 -4.09 3.20
CA LYS A 296 26.80 -3.53 4.54
C LYS A 296 25.49 -3.35 5.30
N LEU A 297 24.43 -2.94 4.60
CA LEU A 297 23.10 -2.74 5.14
C LEU A 297 22.32 -4.06 5.23
N PHE A 298 22.51 -4.94 4.25
CA PHE A 298 21.84 -6.23 4.11
C PHE A 298 22.87 -7.36 4.21
N GLN A 299 23.31 -7.63 5.44
CA GLN A 299 24.29 -8.68 5.69
C GLN A 299 23.66 -10.08 5.59
N TYR A 300 24.41 -11.02 5.02
CA TYR A 300 24.02 -12.42 4.98
C TYR A 300 24.31 -13.10 6.31
N PHE A 301 23.31 -13.81 6.85
CA PHE A 301 23.55 -14.72 7.96
C PHE A 301 24.26 -15.98 7.45
N GLY A 302 25.47 -16.29 7.96
CA GLY A 302 26.17 -17.55 7.64
C GLY A 302 27.19 -17.53 6.50
N GLY A 303 27.72 -16.35 6.08
CA GLY A 303 28.93 -16.30 5.24
C GLY A 303 28.74 -15.95 3.76
N GLY A 304 27.61 -15.35 3.37
CA GLY A 304 27.36 -14.89 2.01
C GLY A 304 26.72 -15.96 1.10
N PRO A 305 26.24 -15.57 -0.09
CA PRO A 305 25.60 -16.51 -1.00
C PRO A 305 26.61 -17.58 -1.43
N VAL A 306 26.19 -18.85 -1.42
CA VAL A 306 26.92 -19.97 -2.02
C VAL A 306 26.99 -19.69 -3.52
N ARG A 307 28.02 -18.94 -3.95
CA ARG A 307 28.31 -18.79 -5.38
C ARG A 307 28.55 -20.19 -5.92
N GLY A 308 27.70 -20.60 -6.86
CA GLY A 308 27.84 -21.86 -7.58
C GLY A 308 29.27 -22.04 -8.13
N PRO A 309 29.74 -23.28 -8.28
CA PRO A 309 31.14 -23.59 -8.46
C PRO A 309 31.68 -23.08 -9.81
N GLY A 310 32.29 -21.91 -9.80
CA GLY A 310 33.31 -21.52 -10.76
C GLY A 310 34.66 -22.05 -10.29
N ALA A 311 35.16 -23.09 -10.98
CA ALA A 311 36.56 -23.53 -11.00
C ALA A 311 37.20 -24.04 -9.69
N ARG A 312 36.76 -25.21 -9.19
CA ARG A 312 37.68 -26.22 -8.63
C ARG A 312 37.19 -27.60 -9.03
N GLY A 313 38.04 -28.33 -9.76
CA GLY A 313 37.74 -29.68 -10.25
C GLY A 313 37.67 -30.71 -9.13
N GLY A 314 36.96 -31.81 -9.40
CA GLY A 314 37.07 -33.06 -8.65
C GLY A 314 35.75 -33.60 -8.10
N ALA A 315 35.18 -34.54 -8.84
CA ALA A 315 34.36 -35.69 -8.42
C ALA A 315 33.04 -35.50 -7.64
N GLY A 316 31.95 -36.06 -8.18
CA GLY A 316 30.81 -36.53 -7.39
C GLY A 316 29.41 -36.03 -7.79
N ALA A 317 29.03 -36.08 -9.06
CA ALA A 317 27.62 -35.91 -9.44
C ALA A 317 26.88 -37.25 -9.27
N ALA A 318 26.03 -37.36 -8.24
CA ALA A 318 25.04 -38.43 -8.14
C ALA A 318 23.84 -38.11 -9.06
N PRO A 319 23.34 -39.05 -9.89
CA PRO A 319 22.25 -38.77 -10.80
C PRO A 319 20.92 -38.79 -10.03
N MET A 320 20.20 -37.67 -9.99
CA MET A 320 18.83 -37.65 -9.48
C MET A 320 17.84 -37.97 -10.61
N SER A 321 17.04 -39.01 -10.37
CA SER A 321 16.04 -39.60 -11.24
C SER A 321 14.94 -38.61 -11.64
N ALA A 322 14.82 -38.31 -12.93
CA ALA A 322 13.68 -37.65 -13.53
C ALA A 322 12.57 -38.67 -13.83
N ARG A 323 11.63 -38.87 -12.91
CA ARG A 323 10.32 -39.48 -13.21
C ARG A 323 9.23 -38.94 -12.29
N TYR A 324 8.51 -37.93 -12.78
CA TYR A 324 7.08 -37.81 -12.50
C TYR A 324 6.39 -37.09 -13.66
N GLY A 325 5.56 -37.82 -14.41
CA GLY A 325 4.82 -37.30 -15.55
C GLY A 325 3.63 -36.46 -15.10
N LEU A 326 3.52 -35.23 -15.64
CA LEU A 326 2.32 -34.40 -15.60
C LEU A 326 1.93 -34.04 -17.04
N TRP A 327 1.41 -35.02 -17.77
CA TRP A 327 0.97 -34.87 -19.17
C TRP A 327 -0.46 -34.28 -19.30
N HIS A 328 -1.00 -33.67 -18.24
CA HIS A 328 -2.31 -33.00 -18.21
C HIS A 328 -2.27 -31.72 -17.36
N ARG A 329 -1.48 -30.71 -17.76
CA ARG A 329 -1.62 -29.37 -17.14
C ARG A 329 -1.57 -28.27 -18.18
N ASP A 330 -2.60 -27.44 -18.15
CA ASP A 330 -2.81 -26.33 -19.07
C ASP A 330 -1.64 -25.34 -19.04
N LYS A 331 -1.26 -24.82 -20.21
CA LYS A 331 -0.08 -23.95 -20.39
C LYS A 331 -0.23 -22.57 -19.74
N SER A 332 -1.41 -22.21 -19.22
CA SER A 332 -1.68 -20.93 -18.55
C SER A 332 -1.29 -20.87 -17.07
N GLN A 333 -0.93 -22.01 -16.45
CA GLN A 333 -0.56 -22.07 -15.01
C GLN A 333 0.74 -22.86 -14.76
N GLN A 334 1.82 -22.51 -15.45
CA GLN A 334 3.15 -22.91 -14.98
C GLN A 334 3.52 -22.05 -13.75
N PRO A 335 3.78 -22.63 -12.56
CA PRO A 335 4.39 -21.91 -11.46
C PRO A 335 5.73 -21.40 -11.99
N ARG A 336 5.98 -20.10 -11.81
CA ARG A 336 7.25 -19.49 -12.19
C ARG A 336 8.37 -20.33 -11.56
N SER A 337 9.10 -21.06 -12.41
CA SER A 337 10.16 -21.98 -12.00
C SER A 337 11.50 -21.24 -11.88
N GLY A 338 11.47 -20.04 -11.29
CA GLY A 338 12.62 -19.17 -11.09
C GLY A 338 13.06 -19.10 -9.63
N PRO A 339 14.21 -18.47 -9.35
CA PRO A 339 14.61 -18.15 -7.98
C PRO A 339 13.58 -17.27 -7.28
N ARG A 340 13.44 -17.43 -5.96
CA ARG A 340 12.48 -16.66 -5.15
C ARG A 340 13.15 -15.52 -4.40
N LEU A 341 12.56 -14.34 -4.44
CA LEU A 341 12.86 -13.26 -3.50
C LEU A 341 11.69 -13.13 -2.53
N ILE A 342 11.92 -13.49 -1.28
CA ILE A 342 10.91 -13.44 -0.23
C ILE A 342 11.21 -12.25 0.65
N PHE A 343 10.25 -11.36 0.83
CA PHE A 343 10.33 -10.21 1.72
C PHE A 343 9.40 -10.43 2.91
N PHE A 344 9.90 -10.29 4.14
CA PHE A 344 9.09 -10.37 5.35
C PHE A 344 9.27 -9.11 6.20
N VAL A 345 8.22 -8.32 6.34
CA VAL A 345 8.24 -7.07 7.13
C VAL A 345 7.63 -7.29 8.52
N VAL A 346 8.47 -7.20 9.54
CA VAL A 346 8.04 -7.24 10.94
C VAL A 346 7.38 -5.90 11.29
N GLY A 347 6.10 -5.93 11.63
CA GLY A 347 5.28 -4.73 11.85
C GLY A 347 4.33 -4.40 10.69
N GLY A 348 4.23 -5.30 9.71
CA GLY A 348 3.18 -5.28 8.68
C GLY A 348 3.62 -4.69 7.33
N VAL A 349 2.80 -4.92 6.30
CA VAL A 349 3.05 -4.51 4.91
C VAL A 349 1.86 -3.71 4.37
N SER A 350 2.12 -2.60 3.66
CA SER A 350 1.05 -1.82 3.03
C SER A 350 0.66 -2.36 1.65
N TYR A 351 -0.53 -2.00 1.17
CA TYR A 351 -0.98 -2.37 -0.18
C TYR A 351 -0.09 -1.79 -1.30
N SER A 352 0.53 -0.63 -1.10
CA SER A 352 1.48 -0.07 -2.07
C SER A 352 2.79 -0.86 -2.13
N GLU A 353 3.25 -1.41 -1.01
CA GLU A 353 4.40 -2.31 -0.98
C GLU A 353 4.09 -3.66 -1.63
N MET A 354 2.89 -4.20 -1.40
CA MET A 354 2.40 -5.39 -2.09
C MET A 354 2.39 -5.19 -3.61
N ARG A 355 1.84 -4.05 -4.07
CA ARG A 355 1.83 -3.67 -5.50
C ARG A 355 3.24 -3.70 -6.11
N CYS A 356 4.25 -3.21 -5.38
CA CYS A 356 5.63 -3.17 -5.87
C CYS A 356 6.16 -4.57 -6.23
N ALA A 357 5.79 -5.63 -5.50
CA ALA A 357 6.20 -6.99 -5.84
C ALA A 357 5.70 -7.40 -7.24
N TYR A 358 4.43 -7.11 -7.56
CA TYR A 358 3.84 -7.38 -8.87
C TYR A 358 4.48 -6.53 -9.97
N GLU A 359 4.71 -5.24 -9.70
CA GLU A 359 5.36 -4.34 -10.65
C GLU A 359 6.77 -4.82 -11.00
N VAL A 360 7.60 -5.13 -9.99
CA VAL A 360 8.97 -5.59 -10.22
C VAL A 360 8.99 -6.93 -10.95
N MET A 361 8.09 -7.86 -10.63
CA MET A 361 7.97 -9.13 -11.38
C MET A 361 7.63 -8.95 -12.86
N ASN A 362 7.06 -7.82 -13.26
CA ASN A 362 6.75 -7.51 -14.66
C ASN A 362 7.87 -6.75 -15.38
N THR A 363 8.98 -6.42 -14.70
CA THR A 363 10.15 -5.76 -15.30
C THR A 363 11.10 -6.75 -15.98
N ALA A 364 12.02 -6.23 -16.80
CA ALA A 364 13.01 -7.06 -17.50
C ALA A 364 13.96 -7.83 -16.56
N SER A 365 14.36 -7.22 -15.44
CA SER A 365 15.23 -7.83 -14.42
C SER A 365 14.44 -8.75 -13.47
N GLY A 366 13.20 -8.38 -13.14
CA GLY A 366 12.35 -9.13 -12.21
C GLY A 366 11.56 -10.31 -12.80
N LYS A 367 11.34 -10.38 -14.12
CA LYS A 367 10.57 -11.49 -14.75
C LYS A 367 11.12 -12.90 -14.51
N GLN A 368 12.41 -13.02 -14.17
CA GLN A 368 13.04 -14.29 -13.83
C GLN A 368 12.81 -14.69 -12.37
N TRP A 369 12.42 -13.74 -11.52
CA TRP A 369 12.24 -13.91 -10.08
C TRP A 369 10.76 -14.12 -9.75
N ASP A 370 10.51 -14.98 -8.78
CA ASP A 370 9.22 -15.13 -8.12
C ASP A 370 9.28 -14.33 -6.80
N ILE A 371 8.74 -13.11 -6.82
CA ILE A 371 8.81 -12.16 -5.70
C ILE A 371 7.59 -12.33 -4.81
N VAL A 372 7.82 -12.65 -3.55
CA VAL A 372 6.80 -12.80 -2.52
C VAL A 372 7.07 -11.76 -1.45
N ILE A 373 6.06 -11.00 -1.05
CA ILE A 373 6.14 -10.09 0.09
C ILE A 373 5.04 -10.45 1.10
N GLY A 374 5.41 -10.42 2.38
CA GLY A 374 4.50 -10.58 3.49
C GLY A 374 4.97 -9.77 4.69
N GLY A 375 4.12 -9.72 5.71
CA GLY A 375 4.46 -9.13 6.99
C GLY A 375 3.66 -9.80 8.10
N THR A 376 3.74 -9.25 9.31
CA THR A 376 2.94 -9.73 10.45
C THR A 376 1.43 -9.59 10.21
N HIS A 377 1.03 -8.53 9.50
CA HIS A 377 -0.34 -8.23 9.12
C HIS A 377 -0.35 -7.24 7.93
N LEU A 378 -1.52 -7.04 7.32
CA LEU A 378 -1.71 -6.02 6.28
C LEU A 378 -1.99 -4.66 6.93
N LEU A 379 -1.36 -3.62 6.40
CA LEU A 379 -1.49 -2.25 6.90
C LEU A 379 -2.41 -1.44 5.98
N VAL A 380 -3.40 -0.82 6.62
CA VAL A 380 -4.03 0.41 6.14
C VAL A 380 -3.57 1.57 7.02
N PRO A 381 -3.53 2.81 6.51
CA PRO A 381 -2.93 3.95 7.21
C PRO A 381 -3.48 4.17 8.62
N GLU A 382 -4.80 4.17 8.82
CA GLU A 382 -5.40 4.34 10.14
C GLU A 382 -5.05 3.21 11.11
N ALA A 383 -5.04 1.95 10.64
CA ALA A 383 -4.65 0.81 11.45
C ALA A 383 -3.18 0.90 11.90
N PHE A 384 -2.29 1.35 11.01
CA PHE A 384 -0.88 1.57 11.35
C PHE A 384 -0.70 2.68 12.40
N LEU A 385 -1.43 3.78 12.28
CA LEU A 385 -1.42 4.85 13.30
C LEU A 385 -2.01 4.36 14.64
N GLY A 386 -3.05 3.53 14.60
CA GLY A 386 -3.60 2.87 15.79
C GLY A 386 -2.62 1.88 16.45
N ASP A 387 -1.81 1.17 15.66
CA ASP A 387 -0.76 0.30 16.19
C ASP A 387 0.35 1.11 16.87
N LEU A 388 0.69 2.29 16.34
CA LEU A 388 1.60 3.23 17.00
C LEU A 388 1.03 3.78 18.30
N GLU A 389 -0.27 4.09 18.36
CA GLU A 389 -0.93 4.53 19.60
C GLU A 389 -0.80 3.49 20.72
N LYS A 390 -0.98 2.21 20.37
CA LYS A 390 -0.90 1.08 21.31
C LYS A 390 0.47 0.91 21.95
N LEU A 391 1.55 1.41 21.34
CA LEU A 391 2.91 1.33 21.91
C LEU A 391 3.07 2.11 23.22
N SER A 392 2.18 3.05 23.52
CA SER A 392 2.15 3.77 24.80
C SER A 392 1.64 2.94 25.96
N TYR A 393 1.09 1.75 25.69
CA TYR A 393 0.48 0.88 26.69
C TYR A 393 1.29 -0.41 26.88
N PRO A 394 1.27 -1.01 28.08
CA PRO A 394 1.88 -2.31 28.29
C PRO A 394 1.34 -3.36 27.32
N PRO A 395 2.13 -4.39 26.93
CA PRO A 395 1.64 -5.48 26.09
C PRO A 395 0.35 -6.10 26.65
N GLY A 396 -0.72 -6.12 25.84
CA GLY A 396 -2.02 -6.65 26.22
C GLY A 396 -2.98 -5.64 26.89
N ALA A 397 -2.55 -4.40 27.15
CA ALA A 397 -3.44 -3.32 27.56
C ALA A 397 -3.94 -2.54 26.34
N ALA A 398 -5.27 -2.32 26.26
CA ALA A 398 -5.87 -1.44 25.26
C ALA A 398 -5.86 0.02 25.77
N PRO A 399 -5.92 1.02 24.87
CA PRO A 399 -6.26 2.37 25.25
C PRO A 399 -7.56 2.39 26.05
N PRO A 400 -7.68 3.23 27.09
CA PRO A 400 -8.95 3.39 27.78
C PRO A 400 -10.02 3.78 26.76
N ALA A 401 -11.17 3.09 26.78
CA ALA A 401 -12.28 3.42 25.91
C ALA A 401 -12.58 4.92 26.03
N PRO A 402 -12.81 5.64 24.91
CA PRO A 402 -13.19 7.04 24.99
C PRO A 402 -14.41 7.13 25.92
N ALA A 403 -14.39 8.09 26.85
CA ALA A 403 -15.50 8.34 27.76
C ALA A 403 -16.71 8.81 26.92
N GLY A 404 -17.44 7.86 26.35
CA GLY A 404 -18.60 8.10 25.54
C GLY A 404 -19.81 8.34 26.43
N ASN A 405 -20.40 9.52 26.32
CA ASN A 405 -21.84 9.64 26.49
C ASN A 405 -22.49 8.60 25.57
N THR A 406 -23.19 7.64 26.16
CA THR A 406 -24.05 6.70 25.45
C THR A 406 -25.19 7.46 24.79
N THR A 407 -24.99 7.86 23.54
CA THR A 407 -26.07 8.06 22.59
C THR A 407 -25.85 7.07 21.46
N ASN A 408 -26.63 5.99 21.48
CA ASN A 408 -26.79 5.08 20.36
C ASN A 408 -27.20 5.91 19.14
N VAL A 409 -26.30 6.15 18.19
CA VAL A 409 -26.67 6.65 16.88
C VAL A 409 -27.19 5.45 16.09
N VAL A 410 -28.50 5.25 16.18
CA VAL A 410 -29.24 4.53 15.14
C VAL A 410 -29.25 5.44 13.93
N VAL A 411 -28.44 5.13 12.91
CA VAL A 411 -28.56 5.79 11.61
C VAL A 411 -29.83 5.24 10.95
N GLY A 412 -30.94 5.91 11.23
CA GLY A 412 -32.20 5.73 10.51
C GLY A 412 -32.14 6.45 9.16
N ALA A 413 -32.77 5.85 8.17
CA ALA A 413 -32.91 6.38 6.82
C ALA A 413 -33.48 7.81 6.79
N GLY A 414 -32.83 8.69 6.04
CA GLY A 414 -33.40 9.93 5.50
C GLY A 414 -33.50 11.12 6.47
N GLY A 415 -32.77 12.20 6.16
CA GLY A 415 -33.00 13.53 6.73
C GLY A 415 -31.74 14.37 6.79
N GLU A 416 -31.77 15.54 6.15
CA GLU A 416 -30.68 16.51 5.94
C GLU A 416 -29.89 16.96 7.20
N PRO A 417 -28.66 17.49 7.02
CA PRO A 417 -27.78 17.86 8.12
C PRO A 417 -28.17 19.21 8.76
N VAL A 418 -27.97 19.31 10.08
CA VAL A 418 -27.80 20.59 10.79
C VAL A 418 -26.36 20.69 11.24
#